data_AF-S7XBA0-F1
#
_entry.id   AF-S7XBA0-F1
#
_cell.length_a   1.000
_cell.length_b   1.000
_cell.length_c   1.000
_cell.angle_alpha   90.00
_cell.angle_beta   90.00
_cell.angle_gamma   90.00
#
_symmetry.space_group_name_H-M   'P 1'
#
loop_
_entity.id
_entity.type
_entity.pdbx_description
1 polymer ?
#
loop_
_entity_poly.entity_id
_entity_poly.type
_entity_poly.pdbx_seq_one_letter_code
_entity_poly.pdbx_strand_id
1 'polypeptide(L)'
;MIEVTKMDITVLDEREFSRQLKQNNQRAFLKMIENYEKFIAPIMRAQGYKRINQKERTVIFSFGEMTFSRSRWKKDDTIRIPVDEKLGLEPRSRFSQELLYQVTKLANFMPYRKVVSVMEMLKEIYITKNTVQHALDMAGELLAEKEEYDSLISFRLV
;
A
#
# COMPACT_ATOMS: atom_id res chain seq x y z
N MET A 1 -11.16 30.23 0.96
CA MET A 1 -11.37 30.71 -0.41
C MET A 1 -10.14 30.33 -1.20
N ILE A 2 -10.31 29.58 -2.30
CA ILE A 2 -9.19 29.23 -3.17
C ILE A 2 -8.89 30.49 -3.98
N GLU A 3 -7.72 31.08 -3.76
CA GLU A 3 -7.18 32.09 -4.66
C GLU A 3 -7.08 31.45 -6.04
N VAL A 4 -7.92 31.91 -6.97
CA VAL A 4 -7.86 31.49 -8.37
C VAL A 4 -6.54 32.02 -8.90
N THR A 5 -5.54 31.14 -8.92
CA THR A 5 -4.21 31.39 -9.46
C THR A 5 -4.39 31.92 -10.89
N LYS A 6 -3.78 33.07 -11.19
CA LYS A 6 -3.67 33.60 -12.55
C LYS A 6 -3.38 32.44 -13.51
N MET A 7 -4.28 32.21 -14.49
CA MET A 7 -3.94 31.32 -15.59
C MET A 7 -2.82 31.98 -16.38
N ASP A 8 -1.62 31.41 -16.23
CA ASP A 8 -0.43 31.82 -16.94
C ASP A 8 -0.46 31.24 -18.36
N ILE A 9 0.02 32.01 -19.34
CA ILE A 9 0.11 31.61 -20.76
C ILE A 9 1.43 30.89 -21.06
N THR A 10 2.28 30.69 -20.05
CA THR A 10 3.51 29.91 -20.17
C THR A 10 3.21 28.45 -20.47
N VAL A 11 4.11 27.80 -21.22
CA VAL A 11 4.01 26.37 -21.50
C VAL A 11 4.11 25.60 -20.18
N LEU A 12 3.19 24.65 -19.98
CA LEU A 12 3.18 23.79 -18.79
C LEU A 12 4.50 23.03 -18.66
N ASP A 13 5.21 23.23 -17.56
CA ASP A 13 6.28 22.32 -17.16
C ASP A 13 5.66 21.06 -16.56
N GLU A 14 5.58 20.00 -17.38
CA GLU A 14 5.02 18.71 -16.97
C GLU A 14 5.73 18.11 -15.76
N ARG A 15 7.04 18.35 -15.58
CA ARG A 15 7.81 17.82 -14.46
C ARG A 15 7.43 18.53 -13.17
N GLU A 16 7.32 19.84 -13.23
CA GLU A 16 6.87 20.66 -12.09
C GLU A 16 5.43 20.28 -11.70
N PHE A 17 4.54 20.20 -12.68
CA PHE A 17 3.14 19.85 -12.42
C PHE A 17 3.00 18.42 -11.85
N SER A 18 3.72 17.45 -12.39
CA SER A 18 3.77 16.08 -11.87
C SER A 18 4.27 16.04 -10.42
N ARG A 19 5.28 16.84 -10.07
CA ARG A 19 5.78 16.97 -8.69
C ARG A 19 4.70 17.51 -7.76
N GLN A 20 3.95 18.53 -8.19
CA GLN A 20 2.84 19.10 -7.42
C GLN A 20 1.72 18.07 -7.21
N LEU A 21 1.37 17.30 -8.25
CA LEU A 21 0.40 16.21 -8.12
C LEU A 21 0.85 15.16 -7.10
N LYS A 22 2.12 14.75 -7.11
CA LYS A 22 2.67 13.81 -6.11
C LYS A 22 2.55 14.35 -4.69
N GLN A 23 2.92 15.62 -4.46
CA GLN A 23 2.79 16.25 -3.15
C GLN A 23 1.33 16.35 -2.69
N ASN A 24 0.41 16.71 -3.60
CA ASN A 24 -1.02 16.80 -3.29
C ASN A 24 -1.60 15.41 -2.95
N ASN A 25 -1.21 14.38 -3.70
CA ASN A 25 -1.62 13.00 -3.44
C ASN A 25 -1.11 12.50 -2.09
N GLN A 26 0.15 12.78 -1.76
CA GLN A 26 0.72 12.46 -0.45
C GLN A 26 -0.07 13.14 0.68
N ARG A 27 -0.33 14.45 0.57
CA ARG A 27 -1.11 15.19 1.57
C ARG A 27 -2.54 14.64 1.71
N ALA A 28 -3.19 14.32 0.59
CA ALA A 28 -4.53 13.75 0.58
C ALA A 28 -4.55 12.38 1.28
N PHE A 29 -3.57 11.52 0.98
CA PHE A 29 -3.42 10.21 1.61
C PHE A 29 -3.20 10.33 3.13
N LEU A 30 -2.25 11.16 3.57
CA LEU A 30 -1.95 11.33 4.99
C LEU A 30 -3.15 11.90 5.76
N LYS A 31 -3.89 12.84 5.16
CA LYS A 31 -5.13 13.38 5.74
C LYS A 31 -6.22 12.31 5.86
N MET A 32 -6.33 11.41 4.88
CA MET A 32 -7.25 10.27 4.94
C MET A 32 -6.89 9.34 6.11
N ILE A 33 -5.61 9.04 6.32
CA ILE A 33 -5.13 8.23 7.46
C ILE A 33 -5.48 8.91 8.79
N GLU A 34 -5.19 10.20 8.92
CA GLU A 34 -5.49 10.96 10.14
C GLU A 34 -7.00 10.95 10.46
N ASN A 35 -7.83 11.18 9.45
CA ASN A 35 -9.29 11.13 9.59
C ASN A 35 -9.77 9.73 10.00
N TYR A 36 -9.20 8.69 9.40
CA TYR A 36 -9.55 7.32 9.73
C TYR A 36 -9.14 6.94 11.16
N GLU A 37 -7.95 7.35 11.62
CA GLU A 37 -7.51 7.17 13.02
C GLU A 37 -8.48 7.82 14.01
N LYS A 38 -8.92 9.05 13.74
CA LYS A 38 -9.92 9.76 14.56
C LYS A 38 -11.27 9.04 14.57
N PHE A 39 -11.69 8.54 13.41
CA PHE A 39 -12.95 7.82 13.25
C PHE A 39 -12.96 6.46 13.97
N ILE A 40 -11.89 5.68 13.86
CA ILE A 40 -11.86 4.30 14.36
C ILE A 40 -11.59 4.23 15.87
N ALA A 41 -10.90 5.23 16.45
CA ALA A 41 -10.55 5.25 17.86
C ALA A 41 -11.73 5.08 18.84
N PRO A 42 -12.88 5.80 18.71
CA PRO A 42 -14.04 5.57 19.56
C PRO A 42 -14.66 4.18 19.37
N ILE A 43 -14.67 3.65 18.15
CA ILE A 43 -15.20 2.31 17.86
C ILE A 43 -14.35 1.23 18.57
N MET A 44 -13.02 1.33 18.47
CA MET A 44 -12.11 0.42 19.17
C MET A 44 -12.32 0.45 20.69
N ARG A 45 -12.49 1.64 21.27
CA ARG A 45 -12.79 1.81 22.70
C ARG A 45 -14.12 1.16 23.08
N ALA A 46 -15.17 1.38 22.30
CA ALA A 46 -16.48 0.77 22.53
C ALA A 46 -16.43 -0.77 22.46
N GLN A 47 -15.53 -1.32 21.63
CA GLN A 47 -15.30 -2.77 21.53
C GLN A 47 -14.41 -3.33 22.67
N GLY A 48 -13.95 -2.50 23.59
CA GLY A 48 -13.13 -2.88 24.73
C GLY A 48 -11.62 -2.90 24.46
N TYR A 49 -11.16 -2.42 23.31
CA TYR A 49 -9.73 -2.29 23.04
C TYR A 49 -9.13 -1.07 23.74
N LYS A 50 -7.90 -1.23 24.23
CA LYS A 50 -7.07 -0.15 24.77
C LYS A 50 -5.96 0.18 23.78
N ARG A 51 -5.72 1.48 23.57
CA ARG A 51 -4.62 1.96 22.74
C ARG A 51 -3.31 1.76 23.50
N ILE A 52 -2.37 1.03 22.91
CA ILE A 52 -1.07 0.72 23.53
C ILE A 52 -0.06 1.81 23.19
N ASN A 53 0.10 2.09 21.91
CA ASN A 53 1.05 3.07 21.39
C ASN A 53 0.65 3.51 19.97
N GLN A 54 1.39 4.50 19.49
CA GLN A 54 1.35 4.99 18.13
C GLN A 54 2.77 4.91 17.56
N LYS A 55 2.91 4.38 16.34
CA LYS A 55 4.20 4.23 15.67
C LYS A 55 4.08 4.65 14.21
N GLU A 56 5.17 5.15 13.66
CA GLU A 56 5.27 5.40 12.23
C GLU A 56 5.54 4.11 11.46
N ARG A 57 5.07 4.07 10.21
CA ARG A 57 5.37 3.03 9.24
C ARG A 57 5.54 3.69 7.88
N THR A 58 6.60 3.29 7.20
CA THR A 58 6.83 3.64 5.80
C THR A 58 6.46 2.45 4.92
N VAL A 59 5.63 2.69 3.92
CA VAL A 59 5.21 1.69 2.94
C VAL A 59 5.29 2.31 1.55
N ILE A 60 5.81 1.53 0.61
CA ILE A 60 5.87 1.89 -0.79
C ILE A 60 4.58 1.40 -1.45
N PHE A 61 3.77 2.34 -1.93
CA PHE A 61 2.56 2.09 -2.69
C PHE A 61 2.81 2.26 -4.19
N SER A 62 1.89 1.78 -5.04
CA SER A 62 1.92 1.99 -6.49
C SER A 62 1.87 3.46 -6.93
N PHE A 63 1.51 4.34 -5.99
CA PHE A 63 1.43 5.80 -6.14
C PHE A 63 2.51 6.57 -5.34
N GLY A 64 3.48 5.87 -4.74
CA GLY A 64 4.64 6.48 -4.07
C GLY A 64 4.89 5.95 -2.66
N GLU A 65 6.00 6.40 -2.08
CA GLU A 65 6.40 6.07 -0.71
C GLU A 65 5.68 6.96 0.30
N MET A 66 5.02 6.33 1.28
CA MET A 66 4.24 7.02 2.29
C MET A 66 4.70 6.62 3.69
N THR A 67 5.07 7.62 4.49
CA THR A 67 5.31 7.48 5.93
C THR A 67 4.12 8.03 6.69
N PHE A 68 3.44 7.17 7.45
CA PHE A 68 2.25 7.53 8.20
C PHE A 68 2.29 6.96 9.62
N SER A 69 1.56 7.61 10.52
CA SER A 69 1.44 7.19 11.91
C SER A 69 0.20 6.32 12.11
N ARG A 70 0.34 5.27 12.91
CA ARG A 70 -0.73 4.28 13.14
C ARG A 70 -0.77 3.82 14.59
N SER A 71 -1.98 3.59 15.09
CA SER A 71 -2.22 3.14 16.45
C SER A 71 -2.25 1.62 16.57
N ARG A 72 -1.62 1.10 17.62
CA ARG A 72 -1.79 -0.30 18.04
C ARG A 72 -2.77 -0.40 19.19
N TRP A 73 -3.69 -1.33 19.07
CA TRP A 73 -4.76 -1.57 20.03
C TRP A 73 -4.69 -3.00 20.56
N LYS A 74 -4.96 -3.21 21.85
CA LYS A 74 -5.00 -4.54 22.49
C LYS A 74 -6.27 -4.75 23.27
N LYS A 75 -6.83 -5.94 23.16
CA LYS A 75 -7.92 -6.48 23.96
C LYS A 75 -7.57 -7.93 24.27
N ASP A 76 -7.46 -8.27 25.55
CA ASP A 76 -7.00 -9.59 26.01
C ASP A 76 -5.67 -9.95 25.33
N ASP A 77 -5.60 -11.04 24.58
CA ASP A 77 -4.41 -11.42 23.80
C ASP A 77 -4.45 -10.97 22.33
N THR A 78 -5.52 -10.30 21.91
CA THR A 78 -5.69 -9.82 20.54
C THR A 78 -5.07 -8.44 20.34
N ILE A 79 -4.17 -8.31 19.37
CA ILE A 79 -3.63 -7.02 18.92
C ILE A 79 -4.22 -6.68 17.55
N ARG A 80 -4.69 -5.45 17.40
CA ARG A 80 -5.17 -4.89 16.15
C ARG A 80 -4.43 -3.61 15.78
N ILE A 81 -4.24 -3.40 14.49
CA ILE A 81 -3.65 -2.18 13.94
C ILE A 81 -4.59 -1.71 12.82
N PRO A 82 -5.65 -0.95 13.16
CA PRO A 82 -6.75 -0.69 12.24
C PRO A 82 -6.33 -0.03 10.93
N VAL A 83 -5.32 0.84 10.96
CA VAL A 83 -4.79 1.46 9.73
C VAL A 83 -4.18 0.42 8.79
N ASP A 84 -3.42 -0.55 9.31
CA ASP A 84 -2.87 -1.62 8.47
C ASP A 84 -4.00 -2.44 7.84
N GLU A 85 -5.00 -2.79 8.65
CA GLU A 85 -6.16 -3.58 8.22
C GLU A 85 -6.96 -2.83 7.15
N LYS A 86 -7.18 -1.52 7.32
CA LYS A 86 -7.85 -0.65 6.35
C LYS A 86 -7.12 -0.57 5.01
N LEU A 87 -5.79 -0.60 5.06
CA LEU A 87 -4.92 -0.53 3.90
C LEU A 87 -4.60 -1.91 3.30
N GLY A 88 -5.06 -3.01 3.91
CA GLY A 88 -4.74 -4.38 3.49
C GLY A 88 -3.24 -4.67 3.54
N LEU A 89 -2.53 -4.14 4.54
CA LEU A 89 -1.08 -4.29 4.65
C LEU A 89 -0.70 -5.53 5.45
N GLU A 90 0.08 -6.41 4.82
CA GLU A 90 0.65 -7.56 5.51
C GLU A 90 1.58 -7.14 6.65
N PRO A 91 1.65 -7.93 7.74
CA PRO A 91 2.59 -7.69 8.82
C PRO A 91 4.02 -7.58 8.29
N ARG A 92 4.71 -6.50 8.69
CA ARG A 92 6.12 -6.21 8.34
C ARG A 92 6.41 -5.98 6.85
N SER A 93 5.44 -6.12 5.95
CA SER A 93 5.66 -5.80 4.54
C SER A 93 6.00 -4.33 4.34
N ARG A 94 6.98 -4.07 3.45
CA ARG A 94 7.37 -2.72 3.02
C ARG A 94 6.60 -2.24 1.80
N PHE A 95 5.85 -3.12 1.14
CA PHE A 95 5.19 -2.87 -0.13
C PHE A 95 3.68 -3.08 -0.02
N SER A 96 2.90 -2.26 -0.70
CA SER A 96 1.45 -2.49 -0.80
C SER A 96 1.13 -3.66 -1.73
N GLN A 97 -0.02 -4.31 -1.51
CA GLN A 97 -0.45 -5.43 -2.34
C GLN A 97 -0.61 -5.04 -3.82
N GLU A 98 -1.19 -3.87 -4.10
CA GLU A 98 -1.33 -3.36 -5.47
C GLU A 98 0.03 -3.16 -6.16
N LEU A 99 1.05 -2.70 -5.43
CA LEU A 99 2.39 -2.55 -5.98
C LEU A 99 2.99 -3.91 -6.34
N LEU A 100 2.86 -4.90 -5.43
CA LEU A 100 3.37 -6.25 -5.66
C LEU A 100 2.64 -6.93 -6.82
N TYR A 101 1.34 -6.72 -6.96
CA TYR A 101 0.57 -7.17 -8.12
C TYR A 101 1.10 -6.56 -9.44
N GLN A 102 1.33 -5.25 -9.48
CA GLN A 102 1.89 -4.59 -10.67
C GLN A 102 3.28 -5.13 -11.02
N VAL A 103 4.15 -5.32 -10.02
CA VAL A 103 5.49 -5.89 -10.19
C VAL A 103 5.43 -7.32 -10.72
N THR A 104 4.58 -8.16 -10.15
CA THR A 104 4.35 -9.54 -10.58
C THR A 104 3.89 -9.60 -12.04
N LYS A 105 2.91 -8.76 -12.38
CA LYS A 105 2.38 -8.70 -13.75
C LYS A 105 3.47 -8.26 -14.74
N LEU A 106 4.29 -7.26 -14.40
CA LEU A 106 5.41 -6.84 -15.24
C LEU A 106 6.46 -7.94 -15.38
N ALA A 107 6.77 -8.68 -14.31
CA ALA A 107 7.75 -9.76 -14.32
C ALA A 107 7.38 -10.92 -15.26
N ASN A 108 6.09 -11.12 -15.55
CA ASN A 108 5.63 -12.09 -16.55
C ASN A 108 5.95 -11.68 -18.00
N PHE A 109 6.13 -10.37 -18.25
CA PHE A 109 6.38 -9.85 -19.60
C PHE A 109 7.84 -9.44 -19.84
N MET A 110 8.64 -9.26 -18.79
CA MET A 110 10.01 -8.79 -18.91
C MET A 110 10.94 -9.28 -17.80
N PRO A 111 12.26 -9.34 -18.06
CA PRO A 111 13.24 -9.71 -17.04
C PRO A 111 13.21 -8.79 -15.83
N TYR A 112 13.50 -9.31 -14.63
CA TYR A 112 13.31 -8.56 -13.37
C TYR A 112 14.11 -7.26 -13.30
N ARG A 113 15.33 -7.22 -13.87
CA ARG A 113 16.11 -5.98 -13.93
C ARG A 113 15.41 -4.89 -14.74
N LYS A 114 14.67 -5.26 -15.79
CA LYS A 114 13.87 -4.31 -16.57
C LYS A 114 12.64 -3.85 -15.81
N VAL A 115 12.01 -4.74 -15.02
CA VAL A 115 10.92 -4.35 -14.10
C VAL A 115 11.40 -3.26 -13.14
N VAL A 116 12.58 -3.45 -12.52
CA VAL A 116 13.18 -2.43 -11.64
C VAL A 116 13.35 -1.10 -12.38
N SER A 117 13.94 -1.11 -13.58
CA SER A 117 14.14 0.11 -14.37
C SER A 117 12.81 0.80 -14.75
N VAL A 118 11.76 0.05 -15.07
CA VAL A 118 10.44 0.61 -15.40
C VAL A 118 9.79 1.25 -14.18
N MET A 119 9.89 0.61 -13.02
CA MET A 119 9.34 1.14 -11.76
C MET A 119 10.04 2.42 -11.31
N GLU A 120 11.37 2.48 -11.48
CA GLU A 120 12.14 3.69 -11.24
C GLU A 120 11.77 4.80 -12.23
N MET A 121 11.74 4.50 -13.53
CA MET A 121 11.47 5.48 -14.58
C MET A 121 10.06 6.07 -14.52
N LEU A 122 9.03 5.24 -14.36
CA LEU A 122 7.64 5.68 -14.49
C LEU A 122 7.03 6.11 -13.16
N LYS A 123 7.46 5.51 -12.05
CA LYS A 123 6.85 5.73 -10.74
C LYS A 123 7.79 6.37 -9.73
N GLU A 124 9.08 6.55 -10.06
CA GLU A 124 10.12 6.97 -9.12
C GLU A 124 10.15 6.07 -7.87
N ILE A 125 9.81 4.79 -8.04
CA ILE A 125 9.82 3.80 -6.98
C ILE A 125 11.08 2.96 -7.13
N TYR A 126 11.93 3.01 -6.12
CA TYR A 126 13.16 2.22 -6.06
C TYR A 126 12.88 0.86 -5.41
N ILE A 127 12.76 -0.18 -6.24
CA ILE A 127 12.66 -1.57 -5.80
C ILE A 127 13.92 -2.36 -6.16
N THR A 128 14.14 -3.48 -5.46
CA THR A 128 15.27 -4.37 -5.75
C THR A 128 14.81 -5.59 -6.56
N LYS A 129 15.76 -6.31 -7.16
CA LYS A 129 15.46 -7.63 -7.76
C LYS A 129 14.81 -8.58 -6.74
N ASN A 130 15.23 -8.52 -5.47
CA ASN A 130 14.66 -9.36 -4.40
C ASN A 130 13.20 -8.99 -4.12
N THR A 131 12.82 -7.72 -4.26
CA THR A 131 11.42 -7.29 -4.18
C THR A 131 10.59 -7.92 -5.30
N VAL A 132 11.14 -7.97 -6.53
CA VAL A 132 10.46 -8.61 -7.66
C VAL A 132 10.29 -10.11 -7.41
N GLN A 133 11.31 -10.78 -6.90
CA GLN A 133 11.23 -12.19 -6.53
C GLN A 133 10.17 -12.41 -5.43
N HIS A 134 10.20 -11.61 -4.36
CA HIS A 134 9.23 -11.71 -3.28
C HIS A 134 7.79 -11.51 -3.75
N ALA A 135 7.54 -10.57 -4.68
CA ALA A 135 6.23 -10.37 -5.26
C ALA A 135 5.72 -11.62 -5.99
N LEU A 136 6.62 -12.31 -6.72
CA LEU A 136 6.30 -13.56 -7.40
C LEU A 136 6.10 -14.72 -6.44
N ASP A 137 6.89 -14.80 -5.36
CA ASP A 137 6.72 -15.84 -4.34
C ASP A 137 5.34 -15.73 -3.69
N MET A 138 4.91 -14.51 -3.31
CA MET A 138 3.56 -14.29 -2.78
C MET A 138 2.46 -14.59 -3.81
N ALA A 139 2.68 -14.27 -5.08
CA ALA A 139 1.73 -14.62 -6.14
C ALA A 139 1.64 -16.14 -6.35
N GLY A 140 2.76 -16.85 -6.22
CA GLY A 140 2.82 -18.31 -6.28
C GLY A 140 2.10 -18.96 -5.10
N GLU A 141 2.30 -18.47 -3.89
CA GLU A 141 1.59 -18.92 -2.69
C GLU A 141 0.06 -18.75 -2.85
N LEU A 142 -0.40 -17.60 -3.34
CA LEU A 142 -1.82 -17.33 -3.58
C LEU A 142 -2.43 -18.24 -4.67
N LEU A 143 -1.66 -18.61 -5.69
CA LEU A 143 -2.09 -19.58 -6.72
C LEU A 143 -2.13 -21.01 -6.16
N ALA A 144 -1.13 -21.39 -5.36
CA ALA A 144 -1.07 -22.70 -4.72
C ALA A 144 -2.21 -22.90 -3.71
N GLU A 145 -2.51 -21.89 -2.88
CA GLU A 145 -3.65 -21.92 -1.95
C GLU A 145 -4.99 -22.06 -2.70
N LYS A 146 -5.11 -21.42 -3.87
CA LYS A 146 -6.31 -21.55 -4.72
C LYS A 146 -6.42 -22.95 -5.33
N GLU A 147 -5.32 -23.51 -5.83
CA GLU A 147 -5.29 -24.88 -6.37
C GLU A 147 -5.57 -25.92 -5.27
N GLU A 148 -5.03 -25.73 -4.07
CA GLU A 148 -5.30 -26.58 -2.91
C GLU A 148 -6.77 -26.49 -2.48
N TYR A 149 -7.34 -25.30 -2.41
CA TYR A 149 -8.78 -25.09 -2.15
C TYR A 149 -9.67 -25.74 -3.20
N ASP A 150 -9.36 -25.56 -4.48
CA ASP A 150 -10.09 -26.17 -5.60
C ASP A 150 -9.99 -27.71 -5.56
N SER A 151 -8.84 -28.26 -5.16
CA SER A 151 -8.64 -29.70 -4.98
C SER A 151 -9.45 -30.27 -3.81
N LEU A 152 -9.49 -29.57 -2.66
CA LEU A 152 -10.23 -29.98 -1.46
C LEU A 152 -11.75 -29.97 -1.69
N ILE A 153 -12.25 -29.05 -2.53
CA ILE A 153 -13.67 -29.03 -2.93
C ILE A 153 -13.97 -30.20 -3.88
N SER A 154 -13.07 -30.50 -4.81
CA SER A 154 -13.21 -31.63 -5.73
C SER A 154 -13.28 -32.97 -4.97
N PHE A 155 -12.46 -33.15 -3.93
CA PHE A 155 -12.50 -34.33 -3.05
C PHE A 155 -13.74 -34.41 -2.15
N ARG A 156 -14.50 -33.33 -1.97
CA ARG A 156 -15.73 -33.29 -1.16
C ARG A 156 -17.01 -33.58 -1.96
N LEU A 157 -16.91 -33.62 -3.29
CA LEU A 157 -18.03 -33.85 -4.21
C LEU A 157 -17.98 -35.24 -4.89
N VAL A 158 -17.06 -36.11 -4.44
CA VAL A 158 -16.96 -37.54 -4.82
C VAL A 158 -17.18 -38.38 -3.58
#